data_AF-A0A1H1PXV2-F1
#
_entry.id   AF-A0A1H1PXV2-F1
#
_cell.length_a   1.000
_cell.length_b   1.000
_cell.length_c   1.000
_cell.angle_alpha   90.00
_cell.angle_beta   90.00
_cell.angle_gamma   90.00
#
_symmetry.space_group_name_H-M   'P 1'
#
loop_
_entity.id
_entity.type
_entity.pdbx_description
1 polymer ?
#
loop_
_entity_poly.entity_id
_entity_poly.type
_entity_poly.pdbx_seq_one_letter_code
_entity_poly.pdbx_strand_id
1 'polypeptide(L)'
;MMNIKKLSAALAIATMTATAGVPFAMAQSMDGATQQQYGEPQGSAQASAPVSEADLEKFVSAEKKVNEIREDLTEELSSAGDQQEAQELQMGAQKEMVEAIQDEELDIPRYNEIASRMQTDMELRQRAQQYN
;
A
#
# COMPACT_ATOMS: atom_id res chain seq x y z
N MET A 1 9.38 41.31 -25.57
CA MET A 1 9.49 42.01 -24.26
C MET A 1 8.37 41.44 -23.39
N MET A 2 8.54 40.86 -22.20
CA MET A 2 9.59 40.95 -21.18
C MET A 2 9.54 39.67 -20.30
N ASN A 3 10.70 39.10 -19.97
CA ASN A 3 10.88 38.08 -18.91
C ASN A 3 10.79 38.74 -17.54
N ILE A 4 10.11 38.14 -16.56
CA ILE A 4 10.18 38.57 -15.16
C ILE A 4 10.33 37.38 -14.22
N LYS A 5 11.29 37.53 -13.31
CA LYS A 5 11.98 36.54 -12.50
C LYS A 5 11.25 36.26 -11.19
N LYS A 6 11.46 35.05 -10.67
CA LYS A 6 11.43 34.57 -9.27
C LYS A 6 10.92 35.58 -8.22
N LEU A 7 9.82 35.25 -7.56
CA LEU A 7 9.41 35.84 -6.28
C LEU A 7 9.33 34.72 -5.24
N SER A 8 10.38 34.63 -4.43
CA SER A 8 10.35 33.95 -3.14
C SER A 8 9.42 34.72 -2.20
N ALA A 9 8.39 34.06 -1.67
CA ALA A 9 7.62 34.57 -0.55
C ALA A 9 7.74 33.57 0.60
N ALA A 10 8.61 33.89 1.55
CA ALA A 10 8.65 33.26 2.86
C ALA A 10 7.39 33.68 3.62
N LEU A 11 6.56 32.72 3.99
CA LEU A 11 5.46 32.94 4.92
C LEU A 11 5.82 32.32 6.27
N ALA A 12 6.41 33.13 7.13
CA ALA A 12 6.46 32.88 8.55
C ALA A 12 5.09 33.19 9.14
N ILE A 13 4.42 32.23 9.76
CA ILE A 13 3.36 32.48 10.73
C ILE A 13 3.67 31.69 11.99
N ALA A 14 4.23 32.40 12.96
CA ALA A 14 4.23 32.01 14.36
C ALA A 14 2.90 32.47 14.98
N THR A 15 2.19 31.58 15.69
CA THR A 15 2.05 31.59 17.17
C THR A 15 0.83 30.77 17.61
N MET A 16 1.11 29.65 18.27
CA MET A 16 0.55 29.15 19.54
C MET A 16 -0.90 29.54 19.92
N THR A 17 -1.80 28.56 19.92
CA THR A 17 -2.93 28.51 20.86
C THR A 17 -2.97 27.15 21.55
N ALA A 18 -2.56 27.12 22.82
CA ALA A 18 -2.77 26.00 23.72
C ALA A 18 -4.24 25.97 24.15
N THR A 19 -4.99 24.97 23.69
CA THR A 19 -6.28 24.58 24.26
C THR A 19 -6.31 23.07 24.41
N ALA A 20 -6.80 22.61 25.56
CA ALA A 20 -6.64 21.25 26.06
C ALA A 20 -7.52 20.23 25.30
N GLY A 21 -6.94 19.07 24.96
CA GLY A 21 -7.66 17.82 24.62
C GLY A 21 -7.86 17.50 23.13
N VAL A 22 -6.92 16.72 22.54
CA VAL A 22 -6.98 15.78 21.39
C VAL A 22 -7.82 16.20 20.14
N PRO A 23 -7.24 16.30 18.90
CA PRO A 23 -6.51 15.21 18.24
C PRO A 23 -5.26 15.61 17.42
N PHE A 24 -4.47 14.61 17.04
CA PHE A 24 -3.30 14.70 16.16
C PHE A 24 -3.64 15.46 14.87
N ALA A 25 -3.07 16.66 14.72
CA ALA A 25 -3.07 17.42 13.49
C ALA A 25 -1.65 17.41 12.88
N MET A 26 -1.58 17.01 11.62
CA MET A 26 -0.81 17.66 10.56
C MET A 26 0.69 17.88 10.83
N ALA A 27 1.49 16.86 10.56
CA ALA A 27 2.88 17.06 10.13
C ALA A 27 2.90 17.15 8.59
N GLN A 28 3.18 18.35 8.09
CA GLN A 28 3.27 18.67 6.67
C GLN A 28 4.55 18.10 6.03
N SER A 29 4.44 17.90 4.71
CA SER A 29 5.49 17.79 3.68
C SER A 29 6.39 16.55 3.69
N MET A 30 6.04 15.58 2.85
CA MET A 30 7.03 14.91 2.00
C MET A 30 6.42 14.55 0.65
N ASP A 31 7.26 14.77 -0.35
CA ASP A 31 7.09 14.74 -1.79
C ASP A 31 6.61 13.38 -2.34
N GLY A 32 5.79 13.42 -3.40
CA GLY A 32 5.55 12.35 -4.37
C GLY A 32 5.63 10.88 -3.94
N ALA A 33 4.53 10.35 -3.43
CA ALA A 33 4.15 8.96 -3.69
C ALA A 33 2.62 8.88 -3.60
N THR A 34 1.96 8.82 -4.76
CA THR A 34 0.61 8.27 -4.87
C THR A 34 0.68 6.81 -4.44
N GLN A 35 0.61 6.58 -3.14
CA GLN A 35 0.22 5.30 -2.57
C GLN A 35 -1.19 5.04 -3.09
N GLN A 36 -1.28 4.25 -4.15
CA GLN A 36 -2.54 3.65 -4.58
C GLN A 36 -3.06 2.87 -3.38
N GLN A 37 -4.07 3.46 -2.75
CA GLN A 37 -4.81 2.93 -1.62
C GLN A 37 -5.57 1.69 -2.09
N TYR A 38 -4.87 0.56 -2.14
CA TYR A 38 -5.52 -0.74 -2.19
C TYR A 38 -6.09 -1.05 -0.81
N GLY A 39 -7.42 -0.92 -0.71
CA GLY A 39 -8.21 -1.34 0.43
C GLY A 39 -8.46 -0.23 1.46
N GLU A 40 -9.63 0.41 1.38
CA GLU A 40 -10.25 0.97 2.58
C GLU A 40 -10.40 -0.15 3.62
N PRO A 41 -10.00 0.05 4.89
CA PRO A 41 -10.33 -0.87 5.95
C PRO A 41 -11.82 -0.70 6.31
N GLN A 42 -12.71 -1.36 5.57
CA GLN A 42 -14.06 -1.64 6.05
C GLN A 42 -13.96 -2.77 7.10
N GLY A 43 -13.73 -2.38 8.36
CA GLY A 43 -13.65 -3.31 9.47
C GLY A 43 -14.69 -3.02 10.54
N SER A 44 -15.88 -3.60 10.42
CA SER A 44 -16.61 -4.03 11.60
C SER A 44 -15.75 -5.07 12.33
N ALA A 45 -15.51 -4.85 13.63
CA ALA A 45 -14.70 -5.73 14.47
C ALA A 45 -15.38 -7.10 14.67
N GLN A 46 -15.33 -7.96 13.65
CA GLN A 46 -15.54 -9.39 13.79
C GLN A 46 -14.22 -10.01 14.24
N ALA A 47 -14.29 -10.89 15.24
CA ALA A 47 -13.15 -11.65 15.70
C ALA A 47 -12.60 -12.50 14.55
N SER A 48 -11.51 -12.00 14.01
CA SER A 48 -10.73 -12.53 12.91
C SER A 48 -10.20 -13.94 13.27
N ALA A 49 -10.50 -14.96 12.45
CA ALA A 49 -10.13 -16.35 12.74
C ALA A 49 -8.59 -16.52 12.84
N PRO A 50 -8.04 -17.41 13.68
CA PRO A 50 -6.59 -17.58 13.78
C PRO A 50 -5.96 -17.91 12.42
N VAL A 51 -4.73 -17.42 12.18
CA VAL A 51 -3.98 -17.72 10.95
C VAL A 51 -3.31 -19.08 11.09
N SER A 52 -3.71 -20.04 10.24
CA SER A 52 -3.13 -21.37 10.20
C SER A 52 -1.72 -21.34 9.57
N GLU A 53 -0.88 -22.33 9.85
CA GLU A 53 0.44 -22.44 9.20
C GLU A 53 0.32 -22.60 7.68
N ALA A 54 -0.66 -23.38 7.20
CA ALA A 54 -0.89 -23.58 5.77
C ALA A 54 -1.34 -22.29 5.07
N ASP A 55 -2.24 -21.51 5.69
CA ASP A 55 -2.64 -20.20 5.13
C ASP A 55 -1.46 -19.24 5.09
N LEU A 56 -0.57 -19.31 6.07
CA LEU A 56 0.59 -18.45 6.18
C LEU A 56 1.66 -18.80 5.13
N GLU A 57 1.91 -20.08 4.89
CA GLU A 57 2.80 -20.56 3.83
C GLU A 57 2.30 -20.10 2.45
N LYS A 58 1.01 -20.33 2.17
CA LYS A 58 0.36 -19.86 0.93
C LYS A 58 0.43 -18.35 0.79
N PHE A 59 0.21 -17.62 1.89
CA PHE A 59 0.32 -16.17 1.89
C PHE A 59 1.72 -15.69 1.52
N VAL A 60 2.78 -16.28 2.10
CA VAL A 60 4.16 -15.89 1.79
C VAL A 60 4.51 -16.18 0.33
N SER A 61 4.08 -17.33 -0.19
CA SER A 61 4.22 -17.69 -1.62
C SER A 61 3.49 -16.70 -2.53
N ALA A 62 2.23 -16.39 -2.23
CA ALA A 62 1.44 -15.41 -2.98
C ALA A 62 2.03 -14.00 -2.91
N GLU A 63 2.49 -13.57 -1.73
CA GLU A 63 3.09 -12.25 -1.51
C GLU A 63 4.35 -12.06 -2.35
N LYS A 64 5.16 -13.12 -2.50
CA LYS A 64 6.33 -13.07 -3.38
C LYS A 64 5.93 -12.78 -4.83
N LYS A 65 4.97 -13.54 -5.37
CA LYS A 65 4.47 -13.34 -6.74
C LYS A 65 3.82 -11.97 -6.92
N VAL A 66 3.02 -11.52 -5.95
CA VAL A 66 2.39 -10.19 -5.96
C VAL A 66 3.45 -9.09 -5.99
N ASN A 67 4.57 -9.25 -5.26
CA ASN A 67 5.66 -8.28 -5.28
C ASN A 67 6.42 -8.29 -6.60
N GLU A 68 6.65 -9.46 -7.22
CA GLU A 68 7.21 -9.56 -8.58
C GLU A 68 6.33 -8.77 -9.59
N ILE A 69 5.01 -8.97 -9.57
CA ILE A 69 4.08 -8.24 -10.45
C ILE A 69 4.10 -6.72 -10.18
N ARG A 70 4.29 -6.30 -8.93
CA ARG A 70 4.40 -4.86 -8.57
C ARG A 70 5.70 -4.25 -9.10
N GLU A 71 6.79 -5.00 -9.05
CA GLU A 71 8.08 -4.59 -9.59
C GLU A 71 7.98 -4.43 -11.12
N ASP A 72 7.41 -5.42 -11.79
CA ASP A 72 7.18 -5.41 -13.25
C ASP A 72 6.29 -4.21 -13.65
N LEU A 73 5.16 -4.01 -12.98
CA LEU A 73 4.29 -2.85 -13.22
C LEU A 73 5.03 -1.52 -13.04
N THR A 74 5.92 -1.42 -12.05
CA THR A 74 6.70 -0.20 -11.80
C THR A 74 7.64 0.08 -12.96
N GLU A 75 8.29 -0.95 -13.50
CA GLU A 75 9.16 -0.85 -14.67
C GLU A 75 8.35 -0.46 -15.92
N GLU A 76 7.22 -1.10 -16.17
CA GLU A 76 6.35 -0.83 -17.32
C GLU A 76 5.75 0.59 -17.26
N LEU A 77 5.29 1.04 -16.10
CA LEU A 77 4.78 2.40 -15.90
C LEU A 77 5.84 3.47 -16.12
N SER A 78 7.11 3.17 -15.83
CA SER A 78 8.23 4.09 -16.09
C SER A 78 8.50 4.28 -17.59
N SER A 79 8.05 3.32 -18.40
CA SER A 79 8.20 3.30 -19.86
C SER A 79 6.93 3.73 -20.61
N ALA A 80 5.77 3.78 -19.94
CA ALA A 80 4.49 4.12 -20.53
C ALA A 80 4.50 5.54 -21.14
N GLY A 81 4.01 5.65 -22.38
CA GLY A 81 4.03 6.89 -23.16
C GLY A 81 2.86 7.83 -22.88
N ASP A 82 1.76 7.31 -22.35
CA ASP A 82 0.56 8.08 -22.04
C ASP A 82 -0.30 7.51 -20.90
N GLN A 83 -1.33 8.27 -20.51
CA GLN A 83 -2.22 7.94 -19.41
C GLN A 83 -3.13 6.73 -19.70
N GLN A 84 -3.43 6.45 -20.97
CA GLN A 84 -4.27 5.30 -21.32
C GLN A 84 -3.47 4.01 -21.17
N GLU A 85 -2.24 3.97 -21.69
CA GLU A 85 -1.32 2.86 -21.51
C GLU A 85 -1.07 2.59 -20.03
N ALA A 86 -0.80 3.63 -19.23
CA ALA A 86 -0.63 3.48 -17.79
C ALA A 86 -1.85 2.85 -17.08
N GLN A 87 -3.08 3.19 -17.50
CA GLN A 87 -4.29 2.59 -16.94
C GLN A 87 -4.45 1.11 -17.33
N GLU A 88 -4.12 0.77 -18.58
CA GLU A 88 -4.18 -0.61 -19.06
C GLU A 88 -3.18 -1.50 -18.29
N LEU A 89 -1.95 -1.02 -18.08
CA LEU A 89 -0.93 -1.69 -17.27
C LEU A 89 -1.41 -1.93 -15.83
N GLN A 90 -1.97 -0.90 -15.18
CA GLN A 90 -2.51 -1.02 -13.83
C GLN A 90 -3.64 -2.06 -13.73
N MET A 91 -4.56 -2.09 -14.70
CA MET A 91 -5.64 -3.08 -14.73
C MET A 91 -5.13 -4.50 -14.99
N GLY A 92 -4.12 -4.66 -15.84
CA GLY A 92 -3.47 -5.94 -16.11
C GLY A 92 -2.81 -6.50 -14.86
N ALA A 93 -1.94 -5.71 -14.23
CA ALA A 93 -1.26 -6.09 -13.01
C ALA A 93 -2.24 -6.40 -11.86
N GLN A 94 -3.34 -5.65 -11.74
CA GLN A 94 -4.42 -5.96 -10.79
C GLN A 94 -4.97 -7.37 -10.98
N LYS A 95 -5.25 -7.75 -12.24
CA LYS A 95 -5.78 -9.07 -12.58
C LYS A 95 -4.77 -10.17 -12.26
N GLU A 96 -3.52 -9.95 -12.63
CA GLU A 96 -2.42 -10.89 -12.37
C GLU A 96 -2.18 -11.09 -10.88
N MET A 97 -2.23 -10.03 -10.06
CA MET A 97 -2.11 -10.17 -8.60
C MET A 97 -3.23 -11.03 -8.02
N VAL A 98 -4.47 -10.87 -8.50
CA VAL A 98 -5.61 -11.69 -8.06
C VAL A 98 -5.41 -13.16 -8.46
N GLU A 99 -4.96 -13.42 -9.68
CA GLU A 99 -4.67 -14.77 -10.17
C GLU A 99 -3.54 -15.41 -9.36
N ALA A 100 -2.46 -14.68 -9.09
CA ALA A 100 -1.34 -15.16 -8.29
C ALA A 100 -1.75 -15.60 -6.87
N ILE A 101 -2.70 -14.89 -6.25
CA ILE A 101 -3.22 -15.28 -4.92
C ILE A 101 -4.11 -16.53 -5.03
N GLN A 102 -4.98 -16.59 -6.04
CA GLN A 102 -5.89 -17.73 -6.24
C GLN A 102 -5.15 -19.02 -6.62
N ASP A 103 -4.06 -18.91 -7.37
CA ASP A 103 -3.20 -20.04 -7.77
C ASP A 103 -2.53 -20.73 -6.57
N GLU A 104 -2.31 -20.00 -5.46
CA GLU A 104 -1.83 -20.56 -4.20
C GLU A 104 -2.96 -21.22 -3.37
N GLU A 105 -4.15 -21.36 -3.96
CA GLU A 105 -5.36 -21.85 -3.30
C GLU A 105 -5.66 -21.06 -2.01
N LEU A 106 -5.48 -19.74 -2.07
CA LEU A 106 -5.77 -18.80 -1.00
C LEU A 106 -6.87 -17.83 -1.44
N ASP A 107 -7.90 -17.67 -0.61
CA ASP A 107 -8.99 -16.73 -0.93
C ASP A 107 -8.53 -15.27 -0.77
N ILE A 108 -8.96 -14.40 -1.69
CA ILE A 108 -8.60 -12.97 -1.67
C ILE A 108 -8.95 -12.28 -0.33
N PRO A 109 -10.14 -12.48 0.28
CA PRO A 109 -10.42 -11.92 1.59
C PRO A 109 -9.46 -12.40 2.68
N ARG A 110 -9.03 -13.67 2.61
CA ARG A 110 -8.10 -14.26 3.58
C ARG A 110 -6.69 -13.70 3.41
N TYR A 111 -6.22 -13.57 2.18
CA TYR A 111 -4.95 -12.90 1.87
C TYR A 111 -4.92 -11.47 2.43
N ASN A 112 -5.96 -10.67 2.15
CA ASN A 112 -6.05 -9.29 2.64
C ASN A 112 -6.11 -9.20 4.17
N GLU A 113 -6.82 -10.13 4.81
CA GLU A 113 -6.87 -10.23 6.27
C GLU A 113 -5.48 -10.50 6.87
N ILE A 114 -4.72 -11.44 6.29
CA ILE A 114 -3.35 -11.76 6.74
C ILE A 114 -2.45 -10.55 6.50
N ALA A 115 -2.51 -9.91 5.32
CA ALA A 115 -1.74 -8.71 4.99
C ALA A 115 -2.00 -7.56 5.99
N SER A 116 -3.26 -7.33 6.36
CA SER A 116 -3.62 -6.32 7.37
C SER A 116 -3.03 -6.66 8.74
N ARG A 117 -3.08 -7.94 9.16
CA ARG A 117 -2.49 -8.37 10.43
C ARG A 117 -0.98 -8.27 10.45
N MET A 118 -0.29 -8.51 9.33
CA MET A 118 1.18 -8.35 9.25
C MET A 118 1.65 -6.95 9.68
N GLN A 119 0.81 -5.93 9.59
CA GLN A 119 1.16 -4.58 10.04
C GLN A 119 1.24 -4.47 11.58
N THR A 120 0.44 -5.23 12.31
CA THR A 120 0.23 -5.07 13.75
C THR A 120 0.67 -6.28 14.59
N ASP A 121 0.64 -7.49 14.04
CA ASP A 121 0.97 -8.74 14.71
C ASP A 121 2.44 -9.12 14.49
N MET A 122 3.26 -8.90 15.52
CA MET A 122 4.69 -9.22 15.48
C MET A 122 4.98 -10.72 15.44
N GLU A 123 4.18 -11.53 16.13
CA GLU A 123 4.38 -12.97 16.19
C GLU A 123 4.03 -13.60 14.83
N LEU A 124 2.97 -13.12 14.18
CA LEU A 124 2.62 -13.54 12.83
C LEU A 124 3.72 -13.21 11.82
N ARG A 125 4.33 -12.01 11.90
CA ARG A 125 5.48 -11.66 11.06
C ARG A 125 6.67 -12.60 11.28
N GLN A 126 6.98 -12.93 12.54
CA GLN A 126 8.08 -13.87 12.84
C GLN A 126 7.79 -15.27 12.30
N ARG A 127 6.54 -15.73 12.37
CA ARG A 127 6.14 -17.01 11.77
C ARG A 127 6.26 -16.98 10.25
N ALA A 128 5.86 -15.88 9.59
CA ALA A 128 5.96 -15.72 8.14
C ALA A 128 7.39 -15.86 7.62
N GLN A 129 8.36 -15.32 8.36
CA GLN A 129 9.79 -15.39 8.00
C GLN A 129 10.34 -16.83 7.93
N GLN A 130 9.66 -17.81 8.52
CA GLN A 130 10.06 -19.23 8.44
C GLN A 130 9.79 -19.84 7.06
N TYR A 131 8.94 -19.20 6.23
CA TYR A 131 8.51 -19.68 4.91
C TYR A 131 9.18 -18.92 3.75
N ASN A 132 10.14 -18.05 4.06
CA ASN A 132 10.73 -17.09 3.12
C ASN A 132 12.10 -17.51 2.58
#